data_AF-A0A8X6KJQ6-F1
#
_entry.id   AF-A0A8X6KJQ6-F1
#
_cell.length_a   1.000
_cell.length_b   1.000
_cell.length_c   1.000
_cell.angle_alpha   90.00
_cell.angle_beta   90.00
_cell.angle_gamma   90.00
#
_symmetry.space_group_name_H-M   'P 1'
#
loop_
_entity.id
_entity.type
_entity.pdbx_description
1 polymer ?
#
loop_
_entity_poly.entity_id
_entity_poly.type
_entity_poly.pdbx_seq_one_letter_code
_entity_poly.pdbx_strand_id
1 'polypeptide(L)'
;MVIEYMPQPFRFGNKYIRIIVDCIEFPVQKPSSPMEQQLTFSRYKNTNTLKGMIEPNDVVMADKGFFIAEELKSIGCKLQCPKFLKDKVQFDVSEMVINSQLSNMRITVERAISRVMQYKYFEGALPYKCPM
;
A
#
# COMPACT_ATOMS: atom_id res chain seq x y z
N MET A 1 0.47 13.21 -9.55
CA MET A 1 0.38 12.18 -10.61
C MET A 1 -0.57 11.02 -10.25
N VAL A 2 -0.49 10.42 -9.05
CA VAL A 2 -1.33 9.23 -8.69
C VAL A 2 -2.84 9.54 -8.54
N ILE A 3 -3.21 10.74 -8.08
CA ILE A 3 -4.62 11.12 -7.83
C ILE A 3 -5.44 11.21 -9.14
N GLU A 4 -4.80 11.58 -10.25
CA GLU A 4 -5.47 11.75 -11.55
C GLU A 4 -5.99 10.43 -12.12
N TYR A 5 -5.26 9.34 -11.90
CA TYR A 5 -5.64 7.99 -12.35
C TYR A 5 -6.34 7.16 -11.26
N MET A 6 -6.53 7.73 -10.07
CA MET A 6 -7.22 7.07 -8.96
C MET A 6 -8.69 6.84 -9.32
N PRO A 7 -9.21 5.59 -9.28
CA PRO A 7 -10.61 5.31 -9.59
C PRO A 7 -11.55 6.08 -8.66
N GLN A 8 -12.71 6.52 -9.19
CA GLN A 8 -13.69 7.32 -8.44
C GLN A 8 -14.07 6.77 -7.05
N PRO A 9 -14.22 5.44 -6.84
CA PRO A 9 -14.48 4.87 -5.51
C PRO A 9 -13.38 5.14 -4.47
N PHE A 10 -12.13 5.35 -4.91
CA PHE A 10 -11.00 5.69 -4.04
C PHE A 10 -10.82 7.19 -3.82
N ARG A 11 -11.50 8.03 -4.61
CA ARG A 11 -11.50 9.49 -4.45
C ARG A 11 -12.44 9.95 -3.31
N PHE A 12 -13.44 9.14 -2.96
CA PHE A 12 -14.43 9.44 -1.94
C PHE A 12 -14.10 8.73 -0.62
N GLY A 13 -13.73 9.51 0.40
CA GLY A 13 -13.56 9.03 1.77
C GLY A 13 -12.25 9.47 2.43
N ASN A 14 -11.14 9.53 1.68
CA ASN A 14 -9.89 10.14 2.13
C ASN A 14 -9.04 10.53 0.92
N LYS A 15 -9.07 11.82 0.52
CA LYS A 15 -8.23 12.41 -0.56
C LYS A 15 -6.70 12.23 -0.36
N TYR A 16 -6.30 11.60 0.74
CA TYR A 16 -4.93 11.58 1.23
C TYR A 16 -4.33 10.17 1.28
N ILE A 17 -5.13 9.10 1.15
CA ILE A 17 -4.59 7.72 1.13
C ILE A 17 -3.99 7.47 -0.25
N ARG A 18 -2.66 7.59 -0.33
CA ARG A 18 -1.89 7.43 -1.56
C ARG A 18 -1.29 6.04 -1.69
N ILE A 19 -1.03 5.37 -0.56
CA ILE A 19 -0.28 4.12 -0.53
C ILE A 19 -0.96 3.14 0.43
N ILE A 20 -1.07 1.88 0.01
CA ILE A 20 -1.52 0.80 0.87
C ILE A 20 -0.35 -0.17 0.99
N VAL A 21 0.22 -0.27 2.19
CA VAL A 21 1.48 -0.98 2.46
C VAL A 21 1.38 -2.50 2.36
N ASP A 22 0.19 -3.04 2.11
CA ASP A 22 -0.02 -4.49 1.95
C ASP A 22 -0.35 -4.91 0.49
N CYS A 23 -0.15 -4.01 -0.48
CA CYS A 23 -0.78 -4.17 -1.78
C CYS A 23 0.21 -4.19 -2.94
N ILE A 24 0.74 -5.40 -3.13
CA ILE A 24 1.47 -5.95 -4.28
C ILE A 24 2.95 -5.56 -4.40
N GLU A 25 3.80 -6.56 -4.19
CA GLU A 25 5.18 -6.56 -4.66
C GLU A 25 5.26 -7.33 -5.98
N PHE A 26 5.47 -6.62 -7.08
CA PHE A 26 5.66 -7.26 -8.39
C PHE A 26 7.10 -7.71 -8.53
N PRO A 27 7.39 -8.98 -8.86
CA PRO A 27 8.75 -9.41 -9.14
C PRO A 27 9.29 -8.62 -10.33
N VAL A 28 10.55 -8.18 -10.22
CA VAL A 28 11.29 -7.53 -11.31
C VAL A 28 12.49 -8.36 -11.70
N GLN A 29 12.96 -8.15 -12.92
CA GLN A 29 14.25 -8.68 -13.34
C GLN A 29 15.33 -8.16 -12.40
N LYS A 30 16.26 -9.04 -12.02
CA LYS A 30 17.37 -8.69 -11.14
C LYS A 30 18.14 -7.50 -11.73
N PRO A 31 18.25 -6.38 -11.01
CA PRO A 31 19.06 -5.25 -11.46
C PRO A 31 20.53 -5.64 -11.66
N SER A 32 21.19 -5.03 -12.63
CA SER A 32 22.62 -5.26 -12.88
C SER A 32 23.51 -4.61 -11.81
N SER A 33 23.06 -3.50 -11.21
CA SER A 33 23.78 -2.81 -10.15
C SER A 33 23.54 -3.48 -8.79
N PRO A 34 24.60 -3.82 -8.01
CA PRO A 34 24.46 -4.37 -6.66
C PRO A 34 23.66 -3.45 -5.72
N MET A 35 23.81 -2.13 -5.87
CA MET A 35 23.10 -1.12 -5.06
C MET A 35 21.59 -1.23 -5.29
N GLU A 36 21.17 -1.26 -6.56
CA GLU A 36 19.75 -1.38 -6.93
C GLU A 36 19.19 -2.76 -6.58
N GLN A 37 20.00 -3.80 -6.70
CA GLN A 37 19.62 -5.14 -6.27
C GLN A 37 19.32 -5.14 -4.77
N GLN A 38 20.13 -4.46 -3.94
CA GLN A 38 19.88 -4.36 -2.50
C GLN A 38 18.61 -3.56 -2.19
N LEU A 39 18.38 -2.44 -2.88
CA LEU A 39 17.22 -1.58 -2.69
C LEU A 39 15.90 -2.28 -3.06
N THR A 40 15.89 -2.99 -4.18
CA THR A 40 14.71 -3.67 -4.72
C THR A 40 14.47 -5.06 -4.11
N PHE A 41 15.42 -5.62 -3.34
CA PHE A 41 15.24 -6.94 -2.76
C PHE A 41 14.11 -6.97 -1.73
N SER A 42 13.16 -7.87 -1.91
CA SER A 42 12.16 -8.23 -0.92
C SER A 42 12.63 -9.48 -0.18
N ARG A 43 12.90 -9.33 1.11
CA ARG A 43 13.19 -10.48 1.99
C ARG A 43 11.99 -11.40 2.11
N TYR A 44 10.78 -10.85 2.05
CA TYR A 44 9.54 -11.61 2.16
C TYR A 44 9.31 -12.53 0.97
N LYS A 45 9.61 -12.08 -0.27
CA LYS A 45 9.46 -12.86 -1.50
C LYS A 45 10.75 -13.54 -1.96
N ASN A 46 11.87 -13.30 -1.29
CA ASN A 46 13.21 -13.77 -1.67
C ASN A 46 13.56 -13.46 -3.14
N THR A 47 13.14 -12.29 -3.63
CA THR A 47 13.36 -11.85 -5.02
C THR A 47 13.36 -10.31 -5.09
N ASN A 48 13.83 -9.75 -6.20
CA ASN A 48 13.76 -8.32 -6.46
C ASN A 48 12.33 -7.94 -6.85
N THR A 49 11.77 -6.89 -6.24
CA THR A 49 10.40 -6.44 -6.47
C THR A 49 10.31 -4.93 -6.67
N LEU A 50 9.30 -4.46 -7.41
CA LEU A 50 8.92 -3.05 -7.38
C LEU A 50 8.37 -2.70 -6.01
N LYS A 51 8.87 -1.61 -5.44
CA LYS A 51 8.36 -1.01 -4.20
C LYS A 51 7.77 0.35 -4.54
N GLY A 52 6.60 0.67 -3.98
CA GLY A 52 6.03 2.01 -4.08
C GLY A 52 6.90 3.02 -3.32
N MET A 53 7.18 4.18 -3.92
CA MET A 53 7.85 5.27 -3.24
C MET A 53 6.85 6.00 -2.34
N ILE A 54 7.25 6.27 -1.09
CA ILE A 54 6.48 7.04 -0.12
C ILE A 54 7.00 8.48 -0.13
N GLU A 55 6.09 9.44 -0.24
CA GLU A 55 6.39 10.88 -0.20
C GLU A 55 5.84 11.54 1.08
N PRO A 56 6.45 12.64 1.57
CA PRO A 56 5.90 13.42 2.66
C PRO A 56 4.43 13.83 2.39
N ASN A 57 3.60 13.76 3.44
CA ASN A 57 2.14 13.95 3.38
C ASN A 57 1.35 12.81 2.71
N ASP A 58 1.95 11.65 2.48
CA ASP A 58 1.19 10.45 2.12
C ASP A 58 0.42 9.91 3.34
N VAL A 59 -0.82 9.50 3.11
CA VAL A 59 -1.53 8.63 4.06
C VAL A 59 -1.34 7.20 3.58
N VAL A 60 -0.79 6.40 4.47
CA VAL A 60 -0.43 5.01 4.25
C VAL A 60 -1.45 4.15 4.98
N MET A 61 -2.17 3.30 4.25
CA MET A 61 -3.02 2.30 4.86
C MET A 61 -2.22 1.01 5.06
N ALA A 62 -2.21 0.45 6.26
CA ALA A 62 -1.52 -0.82 6.55
C ALA A 62 -2.44 -1.78 7.30
N ASP A 63 -2.16 -3.06 7.15
CA ASP A 63 -2.88 -4.11 7.86
C ASP A 63 -2.56 -4.08 9.37
N LYS A 64 -3.38 -4.78 10.14
CA LYS A 64 -3.26 -4.78 11.60
C LYS A 64 -1.95 -5.43 12.03
N GLY A 65 -1.21 -4.78 12.93
CA GLY A 65 0.05 -5.30 13.47
C GLY A 65 1.31 -4.75 12.79
N PHE A 66 1.16 -3.86 11.81
CA PHE A 66 2.27 -3.06 11.30
C PHE A 66 2.59 -1.93 12.28
N PHE A 67 3.74 -2.03 12.95
CA PHE A 67 4.26 -1.03 13.88
C PHE A 67 5.16 0.00 13.17
N ILE A 68 4.77 0.47 11.99
CA ILE A 68 5.57 1.38 11.16
C ILE A 68 5.22 2.87 11.35
N ALA A 69 4.40 3.17 12.37
CA ALA A 69 3.84 4.50 12.55
C ALA A 69 4.92 5.55 12.84
N GLU A 70 5.97 5.17 13.56
CA GLU A 70 7.09 6.06 13.93
C GLU A 70 7.99 6.33 12.73
N GLU A 71 8.30 5.31 11.95
CA GLU A 71 9.09 5.42 10.73
C GLU A 71 8.37 6.30 9.70
N LEU A 72 7.06 6.09 9.51
CA LEU A 72 6.26 6.94 8.63
C LEU A 72 6.20 8.38 9.12
N LYS A 73 6.13 8.61 10.44
CA LYS A 73 6.11 9.96 11.00
C LYS A 73 7.41 10.71 10.74
N SER A 74 8.56 10.02 10.75
CA SER A 74 9.86 10.64 10.40
C SER A 74 9.94 11.12 8.94
N ILE A 75 9.20 10.45 8.04
CA ILE A 75 9.05 10.82 6.63
C ILE A 75 7.96 11.90 6.43
N GLY A 76 7.16 12.21 7.46
CA GLY A 76 6.02 13.12 7.37
C GLY A 76 4.76 12.47 6.80
N CYS A 77 4.65 11.15 6.90
CA CYS A 77 3.50 10.36 6.46
C CYS A 77 2.58 10.01 7.63
N LYS A 78 1.32 9.73 7.31
CA LYS A 78 0.30 9.33 8.31
C LYS A 78 -0.13 7.89 8.08
N LEU A 79 -0.01 7.06 9.10
CA LEU A 79 -0.56 5.70 9.07
C LEU A 79 -2.06 5.71 9.36
N GLN A 80 -2.85 5.00 8.55
CA GLN A 80 -4.28 4.81 8.77
C GLN A 80 -4.59 3.31 8.77
N CYS A 81 -5.06 2.78 9.89
CA CYS A 81 -5.49 1.40 10.01
C CYS A 81 -6.96 1.37 10.46
N PRO A 82 -7.74 0.36 10.05
CA PRO A 82 -9.08 0.16 10.60
C PRO A 82 -8.99 -0.01 12.11
N LYS A 83 -9.70 0.82 12.87
CA LYS A 83 -9.69 0.74 14.34
C LYS A 83 -10.47 -0.50 14.77
N PHE A 84 -10.01 -1.14 15.84
CA PHE A 84 -10.75 -2.21 16.52
C PHE A 84 -11.35 -1.67 17.82
N LEU A 85 -12.47 -2.26 18.23
CA LEU A 85 -13.18 -2.03 19.48
C LEU A 85 -12.43 -2.59 20.71
N LYS A 86 -11.08 -2.59 20.72
CA LYS A 86 -10.31 -3.25 21.79
C LYS A 86 -10.55 -2.60 23.15
N ASP A 87 -10.67 -1.28 23.19
CA ASP A 87 -10.80 -0.50 24.43
C ASP A 87 -12.18 0.16 24.58
N LYS A 88 -13.09 -0.04 23.62
CA LYS A 88 -14.44 0.56 23.59
C LYS A 88 -15.48 -0.48 23.18
N VAL A 89 -16.63 -0.49 23.85
CA VAL A 89 -17.76 -1.40 23.53
C VAL A 89 -18.43 -1.03 22.19
N GLN A 90 -18.43 0.26 21.81
CA GLN A 90 -18.94 0.75 20.52
C GLN A 90 -18.12 1.94 19.99
N PHE A 91 -18.12 2.13 18.67
CA PHE A 91 -17.64 3.36 18.03
C PHE A 91 -18.69 4.45 18.16
N ASP A 92 -18.25 5.70 18.26
CA ASP A 92 -19.15 6.83 18.01
C ASP A 92 -19.64 6.79 16.55
N VAL A 93 -20.81 7.39 16.27
CA VAL A 93 -21.41 7.44 14.93
C VAL A 93 -20.42 7.96 13.90
N SER A 94 -19.63 8.98 14.27
CA SER A 94 -18.61 9.59 13.43
C SER A 94 -17.43 8.65 13.15
N GLU A 95 -16.94 7.95 14.18
CA GLU A 95 -15.84 6.98 14.05
C GLU A 95 -16.27 5.74 13.25
N MET A 96 -17.53 5.32 13.39
CA MET A 96 -18.09 4.16 12.69
C MET A 96 -18.12 4.39 11.17
N VAL A 97 -18.53 5.57 10.72
CA VAL A 97 -18.57 5.91 9.28
C VAL A 97 -17.15 5.87 8.68
N ILE A 98 -16.16 6.45 9.36
CA ILE A 98 -14.77 6.46 8.89
C ILE A 98 -14.20 5.03 8.84
N ASN A 99 -14.47 4.22 9.87
CA ASN A 99 -13.96 2.86 9.94
C ASN A 99 -14.62 1.94 8.89
N SER A 100 -15.91 2.15 8.62
CA SER A 100 -16.63 1.48 7.53
C SER A 100 -16.04 1.86 6.17
N GLN A 101 -15.77 3.15 5.94
CA GLN A 101 -15.11 3.61 4.71
C GLN A 101 -13.72 2.99 4.53
N LEU A 102 -12.91 2.95 5.59
CA LEU A 102 -11.59 2.29 5.56
C LEU A 102 -11.68 0.80 5.24
N SER A 103 -12.63 0.11 5.87
CA SER A 103 -12.86 -1.32 5.62
C SER A 103 -13.30 -1.58 4.17
N ASN A 104 -14.20 -0.75 3.63
CA ASN A 104 -14.65 -0.84 2.25
C ASN A 104 -13.53 -0.56 1.24
N MET A 105 -12.67 0.42 1.52
CA MET A 105 -11.49 0.70 0.68
C MET A 105 -10.53 -0.49 0.68
N ARG A 106 -10.24 -1.08 1.84
CA ARG A 106 -9.43 -2.29 1.98
C ARG A 106 -9.97 -3.44 1.13
N ILE A 107 -11.26 -3.75 1.26
CA ILE A 107 -11.92 -4.82 0.48
C ILE A 107 -11.82 -4.54 -1.03
N THR A 108 -12.00 -3.29 -1.46
CA THR A 108 -11.93 -2.93 -2.88
C THR A 108 -10.53 -3.15 -3.44
N VAL A 109 -9.50 -2.79 -2.66
CA VAL A 109 -8.10 -3.01 -3.01
C VAL A 109 -7.78 -4.50 -3.06
N GLU A 110 -8.11 -5.27 -2.02
CA GLU A 110 -7.90 -6.72 -1.99
C GLU A 110 -8.55 -7.42 -3.21
N ARG A 111 -9.74 -6.97 -3.61
CA ARG A 111 -10.42 -7.49 -4.82
C ARG A 111 -9.70 -7.10 -6.11
N ALA A 112 -9.19 -5.87 -6.21
CA ALA A 112 -8.41 -5.43 -7.36
C ALA A 112 -7.11 -6.24 -7.50
N ILE A 113 -6.41 -6.46 -6.38
CA ILE A 113 -5.22 -7.32 -6.32
C ILE A 113 -5.56 -8.74 -6.75
N SER A 114 -6.63 -9.30 -6.17
CA SER A 114 -7.09 -10.66 -6.48
C SER A 114 -7.37 -10.83 -7.97
N ARG A 115 -7.97 -9.82 -8.63
CA ARG A 115 -8.16 -9.82 -10.09
C ARG A 115 -6.83 -9.76 -10.82
N VAL A 116 -5.92 -8.87 -10.41
CA VAL A 116 -4.59 -8.74 -11.03
C VAL A 116 -3.85 -10.08 -11.01
N MET A 117 -3.89 -10.79 -9.88
CA MET A 117 -3.28 -12.11 -9.70
C MET A 117 -4.02 -13.21 -10.47
N GLN A 118 -5.36 -13.22 -10.46
CA GLN A 118 -6.18 -14.24 -11.14
C GLN A 118 -6.01 -14.19 -12.66
N TYR A 119 -6.00 -12.99 -13.23
CA TYR A 119 -5.85 -12.78 -14.67
C TYR A 119 -4.39 -12.79 -15.13
N LYS A 120 -3.43 -13.03 -14.22
CA LYS A 120 -2.02 -13.19 -14.57
C LYS A 120 -1.45 -12.00 -15.37
N TYR A 121 -1.96 -10.80 -15.12
CA TYR A 121 -1.50 -9.58 -15.82
C TYR A 121 0.01 -9.36 -15.67
N PHE A 122 0.61 -9.91 -14.61
CA PHE A 122 2.03 -9.86 -14.32
C PHE A 122 2.60 -11.27 -14.13
N GLU A 123 2.44 -12.12 -15.15
CA GLU A 123 3.15 -13.40 -15.21
C GLU A 123 4.62 -13.18 -15.58
N GLY A 124 5.50 -13.36 -14.60
CA GLY A 124 6.95 -13.24 -14.76
C GLY A 124 7.52 -11.94 -14.21
N ALA A 125 8.85 -11.85 -14.26
CA ALA A 125 9.58 -10.71 -13.75
C ALA A 125 9.43 -9.51 -14.70
N LEU A 126 8.89 -8.40 -14.20
CA LEU A 126 8.78 -7.16 -14.95
C LEU A 126 10.17 -6.70 -15.44
N PRO A 127 10.28 -6.20 -16.68
CA PRO A 127 11.54 -5.69 -17.18
C PRO A 127 12.00 -4.51 -16.32
N TYR A 128 13.24 -4.58 -15.84
CA TYR A 128 13.83 -3.53 -15.02
C TYR A 128 14.87 -2.79 -15.85
N LYS A 129 14.66 -1.48 -16.04
CA LYS A 129 15.69 -0.60 -16.61
C LYS A 129 16.31 0.18 -15.46
N CYS A 130 17.62 0.00 -15.29
CA CYS A 130 18.44 0.83 -14.41
C CYS A 130 18.26 2.30 -14.82
N PRO A 131 17.71 3.18 -13.96
CA PRO A 131 17.81 4.61 -14.17
C PRO A 131 19.29 5.00 -14.09
N MET A 132 19.91 5.24 -15.25
CA MET A 132 21.28 5.77 -15.33
C MET A 132 21.43 7.07 -14.55
#